data_AF-X1HU90-F1
#
_entry.id   AF-X1HU90-F1
#
_cell.length_a   1.000
_cell.length_b   1.000
_cell.length_c   1.000
_cell.angle_alpha   90.00
_cell.angle_beta   90.00
_cell.angle_gamma   90.00
#
_symmetry.space_group_name_H-M   'P 1'
#
loop_
_entity.id
_entity.type
_entity.pdbx_description
1 polymer ?
#
loop_
_entity_poly.entity_id
_entity_poly.type
_entity_poly.pdbx_seq_one_letter_code
_entity_poly.pdbx_strand_id
1 'polypeptide(L)'
;IASHGKTDIKLLAGRELFISKEIRSLAGTGKQTLIPYEICIILTDEQLNPLSGELWLYCTVSGQWSWIEKDEIWTGHWLFSRVPPGYAPYRPYGEADGYYDPMLPETQAMTEDEIKAYHYHKMTVAVPVQTLRPRANGDIIELTPRDSLANWQAVLHQDSTWFPNDQYIWGHVEGNYVTRGWYPVEHLQDLYHLTKPDYTPAKVDRLTCIARVARTYYPYGSVALSLKTHGQIYYGDSIGLGVGFDWYYANFPKNPYTGKDWTGDELKSLQAGVWLSIPGSF
;
A
#
# COMPACT_ATOMS: atom_id res chain seq x y z
N ILE A 1 -25.29 -53.00 -9.54
CA ILE A 1 -24.04 -52.64 -10.25
C ILE A 1 -23.70 -51.22 -9.82
N ALA A 2 -22.87 -51.08 -8.79
CA ALA A 2 -22.50 -49.79 -8.20
C ALA A 2 -21.28 -49.26 -8.95
N SER A 3 -21.42 -48.12 -9.65
CA SER A 3 -20.30 -47.48 -10.34
C SER A 3 -19.52 -46.59 -9.39
N HIS A 4 -18.23 -46.85 -9.31
CA HIS A 4 -17.23 -46.05 -8.60
C HIS A 4 -16.94 -44.74 -9.36
N GLY A 5 -17.85 -43.78 -9.28
CA GLY A 5 -17.70 -42.44 -9.90
C GLY A 5 -16.81 -41.45 -9.13
N LYS A 6 -15.82 -41.91 -8.35
CA LYS A 6 -15.00 -41.01 -7.50
C LYS A 6 -13.48 -41.10 -7.69
N THR A 7 -12.99 -41.97 -8.56
CA THR A 7 -11.54 -42.19 -8.72
C THR A 7 -10.99 -41.59 -10.01
N ASP A 8 -11.78 -41.53 -11.08
CA ASP A 8 -11.29 -41.11 -12.40
C ASP A 8 -11.12 -39.59 -12.55
N ILE A 9 -11.93 -38.77 -11.88
CA ILE A 9 -11.84 -37.30 -11.97
C ILE A 9 -10.60 -36.75 -11.25
N LYS A 10 -10.16 -37.39 -10.15
CA LYS A 10 -8.91 -37.02 -9.46
C LYS A 10 -7.66 -37.53 -10.18
N LEU A 11 -7.78 -38.60 -10.95
CA LEU A 11 -6.69 -39.14 -11.78
C LEU A 11 -6.48 -38.34 -13.07
N LEU A 12 -7.51 -37.68 -13.59
CA LEU A 12 -7.42 -36.80 -14.77
C LEU A 12 -6.77 -35.45 -14.46
N ALA A 13 -7.12 -34.81 -13.33
CA ALA A 13 -6.54 -33.51 -12.93
C ALA A 13 -5.02 -33.55 -12.66
N GLY A 14 -4.48 -34.69 -12.23
CA GLY A 14 -3.04 -34.87 -11.98
C GLY A 14 -2.24 -35.48 -13.13
N ARG A 15 -2.87 -35.95 -14.22
CA ARG A 15 -2.20 -36.68 -15.32
C ARG A 15 -2.27 -36.00 -16.69
N GLU A 16 -3.19 -35.07 -16.94
CA GLU A 16 -3.33 -34.48 -18.28
C GLU A 16 -2.32 -33.38 -18.64
N LEU A 17 -1.70 -32.71 -17.66
CA LEU A 17 -0.84 -31.54 -17.94
C LEU A 17 0.67 -31.82 -18.05
N PHE A 18 1.15 -33.04 -17.77
CA PHE A 18 2.60 -33.29 -17.62
C PHE A 18 3.26 -34.31 -18.58
N ILE A 19 2.54 -35.00 -19.49
CA ILE A 19 3.11 -36.25 -20.07
C ILE A 19 3.04 -36.41 -21.61
N SER A 20 2.22 -35.71 -22.38
CA SER A 20 1.84 -36.26 -23.70
C SER A 20 2.86 -36.12 -24.85
N LYS A 21 3.82 -35.18 -24.81
CA LYS A 21 4.80 -35.02 -25.91
C LYS A 21 6.26 -35.36 -25.57
N GLU A 22 6.73 -35.13 -24.35
CA GLU A 22 8.16 -35.33 -24.03
C GLU A 22 8.54 -36.76 -23.62
N ILE A 23 7.66 -37.53 -22.97
CA ILE A 23 7.98 -38.92 -22.56
C ILE A 23 8.22 -39.83 -23.78
N ARG A 24 7.53 -39.60 -24.90
CA ARG A 24 7.77 -40.36 -26.14
C ARG A 24 9.09 -39.99 -26.83
N SER A 25 9.59 -38.77 -26.64
CA SER A 25 10.88 -38.31 -27.18
C SER A 25 12.07 -38.82 -26.35
N LEU A 26 11.95 -38.80 -25.02
CA LEU A 26 12.93 -39.30 -24.06
C LEU A 26 13.18 -40.81 -24.19
N ALA A 27 12.10 -41.59 -24.39
CA ALA A 27 12.21 -43.04 -24.54
C ALA A 27 12.90 -43.47 -25.86
N GLY A 28 12.90 -42.63 -26.89
CA GLY A 28 13.42 -42.97 -28.21
C GLY A 28 14.84 -42.48 -28.53
N THR A 29 15.32 -41.42 -27.87
CA THR A 29 16.53 -40.71 -28.36
C THR A 29 17.60 -40.46 -27.30
N GLY A 30 17.31 -40.63 -26.01
CA GLY A 30 18.27 -40.44 -24.92
C GLY A 30 18.87 -39.02 -24.81
N LYS A 31 18.40 -38.05 -25.58
CA LYS A 31 18.80 -36.64 -25.51
C LYS A 31 17.71 -35.84 -24.80
N GLN A 32 18.05 -35.23 -23.66
CA GLN A 32 17.28 -34.13 -23.11
C GLN A 32 17.26 -33.02 -24.16
N THR A 33 16.09 -32.74 -24.70
CA THR A 33 15.89 -31.58 -25.55
C THR A 33 15.96 -30.33 -24.67
N LEU A 34 16.83 -29.37 -25.02
CA LEU A 34 16.89 -28.01 -24.49
C LEU A 34 15.63 -27.23 -24.93
N ILE A 35 14.45 -27.66 -24.49
CA ILE A 35 13.18 -26.99 -24.76
C ILE A 35 12.95 -26.00 -23.63
N PRO A 36 12.47 -24.78 -23.92
CA PRO A 36 12.14 -23.85 -22.85
C PRO A 36 10.97 -24.44 -22.03
N TYR A 37 11.05 -24.30 -20.71
CA TYR A 37 10.15 -25.01 -19.81
C TYR A 37 8.72 -24.51 -19.93
N GLU A 38 7.77 -25.42 -19.76
CA GLU A 38 6.37 -25.08 -19.50
C GLU A 38 6.15 -25.10 -17.99
N ILE A 39 5.75 -23.96 -17.44
CA ILE A 39 5.52 -23.81 -16.00
C ILE A 39 4.07 -23.41 -15.76
N CYS A 40 3.41 -24.11 -14.85
CA CYS A 40 2.06 -23.76 -14.41
C CYS A 40 2.12 -23.15 -13.01
N ILE A 41 1.53 -21.97 -12.86
CA ILE A 41 1.39 -21.28 -11.57
C ILE A 41 -0.09 -21.02 -11.32
N ILE A 42 -0.53 -21.24 -10.08
CA ILE A 42 -1.92 -21.02 -9.69
C ILE A 42 -2.03 -19.78 -8.82
N LEU A 43 -2.74 -18.77 -9.30
CA LEU A 43 -3.18 -17.60 -8.56
C LEU A 43 -4.29 -18.00 -7.60
N THR A 44 -4.05 -17.86 -6.30
CA THR A 44 -4.94 -18.35 -5.25
C THR A 44 -5.13 -17.36 -4.10
N ASP A 45 -6.18 -17.53 -3.31
CA ASP A 45 -6.29 -16.89 -2.00
C ASP A 45 -5.43 -17.60 -0.92
N GLU A 46 -5.48 -17.12 0.32
CA GLU A 46 -4.77 -17.72 1.45
C GLU A 46 -5.18 -19.17 1.74
N GLN A 47 -6.39 -19.57 1.33
CA GLN A 47 -6.96 -20.91 1.50
C GLN A 47 -6.71 -21.83 0.29
N LEU A 48 -5.91 -21.39 -0.69
CA LEU A 48 -5.61 -22.09 -1.94
C LEU A 48 -6.80 -22.25 -2.89
N ASN A 49 -7.84 -21.42 -2.76
CA ASN A 49 -8.89 -21.37 -3.77
C ASN A 49 -8.39 -20.57 -4.97
N PRO A 50 -8.56 -21.06 -6.21
CA PRO A 50 -8.18 -20.31 -7.41
C PRO A 50 -8.94 -19.00 -7.54
N LEU A 51 -8.23 -17.94 -7.92
CA LEU A 51 -8.79 -16.61 -8.11
C LEU A 51 -8.96 -16.27 -9.59
N SER A 52 -10.03 -15.55 -9.91
CA SER A 52 -10.15 -14.88 -11.20
C SER A 52 -9.29 -13.63 -11.17
N GLY A 53 -8.29 -13.57 -12.04
CA GLY A 53 -7.31 -12.50 -12.05
C GLY A 53 -6.16 -12.82 -13.00
N GLU A 54 -5.21 -11.91 -13.12
CA GLU A 54 -4.03 -12.06 -13.96
C GLU A 54 -2.79 -12.44 -13.15
N LEU A 55 -1.92 -13.23 -13.77
CA LEU A 55 -0.60 -13.55 -13.23
C LEU A 55 0.46 -13.28 -14.30
N TRP A 56 1.60 -12.74 -13.93
CA TRP A 56 2.78 -12.57 -14.79
C TRP A 56 3.98 -13.28 -14.19
N LEU A 57 4.95 -13.62 -15.04
CA LEU A 57 6.23 -14.19 -14.63
C LEU A 57 7.36 -13.42 -15.31
N TYR A 58 8.25 -12.84 -14.51
CA TYR A 58 9.41 -12.10 -14.98
C TYR A 58 10.70 -12.87 -14.76
N CYS A 59 11.67 -12.69 -15.65
CA CYS A 59 13.05 -13.16 -15.51
C CYS A 59 14.02 -12.14 -16.13
N THR A 60 15.33 -12.27 -15.85
CA THR A 60 16.34 -11.36 -16.41
C THR A 60 16.99 -11.93 -17.65
N VAL A 61 16.51 -11.59 -18.85
CA VAL A 61 17.15 -12.00 -20.11
C VAL A 61 18.19 -10.95 -20.50
N SER A 62 19.45 -11.35 -20.67
CA SER A 62 20.57 -10.45 -21.00
C SER A 62 20.73 -9.26 -20.02
N GLY A 63 20.39 -9.47 -18.75
CA GLY A 63 20.46 -8.45 -17.70
C GLY A 63 19.28 -7.46 -17.66
N GLN A 64 18.26 -7.66 -18.51
CA GLN A 64 17.03 -6.85 -18.50
C GLN A 64 15.83 -7.69 -18.08
N TRP A 65 14.90 -7.09 -17.34
CA TRP A 65 13.66 -7.73 -16.96
C TRP A 65 12.75 -7.91 -18.18
N SER A 66 12.37 -9.15 -18.45
CA SER A 66 11.37 -9.52 -19.46
C SER A 66 10.28 -10.33 -18.80
N TRP A 67 9.04 -10.11 -19.24
CA TRP A 67 7.93 -10.99 -18.93
C TRP A 67 7.94 -12.20 -19.88
N ILE A 68 7.35 -13.31 -19.43
CA ILE A 68 7.25 -14.55 -20.18
C ILE A 68 5.82 -14.69 -20.71
N GLU A 69 5.69 -15.18 -21.96
CA GLU A 69 4.39 -15.45 -22.59
C GLU A 69 3.57 -16.41 -21.71
N LYS A 70 2.28 -16.10 -21.59
CA LYS A 70 1.35 -16.78 -20.67
C LYS A 70 0.02 -17.07 -21.35
N ASP A 71 -0.60 -18.17 -20.94
CA ASP A 71 -1.96 -18.55 -21.31
C ASP A 71 -2.72 -18.97 -20.04
N GLU A 72 -3.94 -18.46 -19.86
CA GLU A 72 -4.82 -18.96 -18.80
C GLU A 72 -5.50 -20.26 -19.29
N ILE A 73 -5.22 -21.37 -18.61
CA ILE A 73 -5.74 -22.70 -18.98
C ILE A 73 -7.00 -23.08 -18.18
N TRP A 74 -7.18 -22.45 -17.02
CA TRP A 74 -8.36 -22.54 -16.15
C TRP A 74 -8.36 -21.32 -15.24
N THR A 75 -9.49 -21.00 -14.59
CA THR A 75 -9.55 -19.85 -13.65
C THR A 75 -8.39 -19.88 -12.66
N GLY A 76 -7.55 -18.85 -12.73
CA GLY A 76 -6.37 -18.68 -11.87
C GLY A 76 -5.20 -19.60 -12.19
N HIS A 77 -5.29 -20.50 -13.17
CA HIS A 77 -4.22 -21.39 -13.59
C HIS A 77 -3.55 -20.84 -14.85
N TRP A 78 -2.31 -20.40 -14.69
CA TRP A 78 -1.53 -19.73 -15.72
C TRP A 78 -0.37 -20.61 -16.20
N LEU A 79 -0.37 -20.93 -17.49
CA LEU A 79 0.69 -21.66 -18.16
C LEU A 79 1.65 -20.66 -18.81
N PHE A 80 2.90 -20.68 -18.39
CA PHE A 80 3.98 -19.92 -19.02
C PHE A 80 4.70 -20.83 -20.00
N SER A 81 4.43 -20.63 -21.28
CA SER A 81 5.12 -21.34 -22.33
C SER A 81 6.44 -20.62 -22.62
N ARG A 82 7.54 -21.37 -22.64
CA ARG A 82 8.89 -20.90 -22.97
C ARG A 82 9.65 -20.18 -21.84
N VAL A 83 9.59 -20.70 -20.61
CA VAL A 83 10.44 -20.20 -19.53
C VAL A 83 11.91 -20.56 -19.82
N PRO A 84 12.81 -19.56 -19.97
CA PRO A 84 14.18 -19.83 -20.42
C PRO A 84 15.05 -20.33 -19.24
N PRO A 85 15.79 -21.46 -19.38
CA PRO A 85 16.67 -21.98 -18.32
C PRO A 85 17.82 -21.03 -17.99
N GLY A 86 18.28 -21.02 -16.73
CA GLY A 86 19.47 -20.28 -16.29
C GLY A 86 19.28 -18.77 -16.11
N TYR A 87 18.04 -18.26 -16.19
CA TYR A 87 17.71 -16.83 -16.07
C TYR A 87 17.03 -16.46 -14.74
N ALA A 88 17.24 -17.26 -13.69
CA ALA A 88 16.88 -16.88 -12.34
C ALA A 88 17.57 -15.54 -11.96
N PRO A 89 16.93 -14.67 -11.16
CA PRO A 89 15.69 -14.93 -10.41
C PRO A 89 14.41 -14.80 -11.24
N TYR A 90 13.44 -15.69 -10.98
CA TYR A 90 12.08 -15.62 -11.50
C TYR A 90 11.16 -14.90 -10.52
N ARG A 91 10.25 -14.08 -11.04
CA ARG A 91 9.34 -13.24 -10.22
C ARG A 91 7.91 -13.39 -10.71
N PRO A 92 7.07 -14.18 -10.05
CA PRO A 92 5.65 -14.14 -10.31
C PRO A 92 5.06 -12.83 -9.74
N TYR A 93 3.98 -12.36 -10.35
CA TYR A 93 3.21 -11.20 -9.91
C TYR A 93 1.73 -11.47 -10.18
N GLY A 94 0.85 -11.20 -9.23
CA GLY A 94 -0.58 -11.43 -9.36
C GLY A 94 -1.41 -10.15 -9.24
N GLU A 95 -2.51 -10.09 -9.97
CA GLU A 95 -3.58 -9.11 -9.80
C GLU A 95 -4.93 -9.84 -9.79
N ALA A 96 -5.76 -9.57 -8.78
CA ALA A 96 -7.13 -10.09 -8.71
C ALA A 96 -8.03 -9.10 -7.97
N ASP A 97 -9.28 -8.97 -8.42
CA ASP A 97 -10.23 -8.00 -7.86
C ASP A 97 -10.50 -8.25 -6.38
N GLY A 98 -10.26 -7.23 -5.55
CA GLY A 98 -10.42 -7.33 -4.08
C GLY A 98 -9.25 -8.02 -3.37
N TYR A 99 -8.17 -8.33 -4.10
CA TYR A 99 -6.95 -8.91 -3.55
C TYR A 99 -5.74 -8.01 -3.81
N TYR A 100 -4.72 -8.18 -2.99
CA TYR A 100 -3.42 -7.54 -3.09
C TYR A 100 -2.35 -8.64 -3.11
N ASP A 101 -1.30 -8.43 -3.90
CA ASP A 101 -0.15 -9.33 -3.94
C ASP A 101 0.78 -9.01 -2.75
N PRO A 102 0.87 -9.85 -1.71
CA PRO A 102 1.75 -9.60 -0.58
C PRO A 102 3.23 -9.64 -0.98
N MET A 103 3.56 -10.22 -2.13
CA MET A 103 4.92 -10.38 -2.63
C MET A 103 5.15 -9.43 -3.80
N LEU A 104 5.76 -8.28 -3.53
CA LEU A 104 6.17 -7.38 -4.61
C LEU A 104 7.18 -8.11 -5.51
N PRO A 105 7.07 -8.01 -6.85
CA PRO A 105 7.96 -8.72 -7.77
C PRO A 105 9.43 -8.47 -7.45
N GLU A 106 9.80 -7.26 -7.07
CA GLU A 106 11.17 -6.86 -6.72
C GLU A 106 11.75 -7.63 -5.52
N THR A 107 10.88 -8.09 -4.64
CA THR A 107 11.23 -8.81 -3.40
C THR A 107 11.15 -10.32 -3.56
N GLN A 108 10.43 -10.80 -4.58
CA GLN A 108 10.37 -12.20 -4.93
C GLN A 108 11.54 -12.56 -5.85
N ALA A 109 12.23 -13.64 -5.52
CA ALA A 109 13.37 -14.11 -6.30
C ALA A 109 13.41 -15.64 -6.22
N MET A 110 12.62 -16.29 -7.07
CA MET A 110 12.59 -17.74 -7.14
C MET A 110 13.79 -18.24 -7.94
N THR A 111 14.44 -19.28 -7.42
CA THR A 111 15.42 -20.09 -8.12
C THR A 111 14.75 -20.93 -9.20
N GLU A 112 15.57 -21.50 -10.08
CA GLU A 112 15.07 -22.38 -11.14
C GLU A 112 14.40 -23.65 -10.59
N ASP A 113 14.92 -24.20 -9.49
CA ASP A 113 14.33 -25.38 -8.86
C ASP A 113 12.98 -25.05 -8.19
N GLU A 114 12.85 -23.87 -7.59
CA GLU A 114 11.61 -23.42 -6.96
C GLU A 114 10.49 -23.17 -7.99
N ILE A 115 10.81 -22.57 -9.13
CA ILE A 115 9.80 -22.30 -10.17
C ILE A 115 9.42 -23.57 -10.95
N LYS A 116 10.30 -24.58 -10.99
CA LYS A 116 10.01 -25.92 -11.52
C LYS A 116 9.11 -26.73 -10.60
N ALA A 117 9.09 -26.43 -9.31
CA ALA A 117 8.13 -27.01 -8.40
C ALA A 117 6.74 -26.43 -8.66
N TYR A 118 5.70 -27.20 -8.33
CA TYR A 118 4.32 -26.74 -8.44
C TYR A 118 4.08 -25.52 -7.53
N HIS A 119 3.80 -24.37 -8.13
CA HIS A 119 3.77 -23.08 -7.43
C HIS A 119 2.34 -22.53 -7.29
N TYR A 120 2.00 -22.16 -6.05
CA TYR A 120 0.79 -21.41 -5.72
C TYR A 120 1.18 -19.98 -5.38
N HIS A 121 0.74 -19.03 -6.18
CA HIS A 121 0.91 -17.61 -5.93
C HIS A 121 -0.25 -17.11 -5.10
N LYS A 122 0.00 -16.84 -3.81
CA LYS A 122 -1.04 -16.50 -2.83
C LYS A 122 -1.26 -15.00 -2.77
N MET A 123 -2.47 -14.58 -3.06
CA MET A 123 -2.96 -13.23 -2.89
C MET A 123 -3.63 -13.07 -1.53
N THR A 124 -3.49 -11.91 -0.91
CA THR A 124 -4.20 -11.57 0.33
C THR A 124 -5.40 -10.70 0.00
N VAL A 125 -6.49 -10.83 0.75
CA VAL A 125 -7.64 -9.93 0.56
C VAL A 125 -7.14 -8.50 0.80
N ALA A 126 -7.37 -7.61 -0.17
CA ALA A 126 -7.00 -6.22 -0.04
C ALA A 126 -7.72 -5.66 1.20
N VAL A 127 -6.95 -5.24 2.20
CA VAL A 127 -7.54 -4.60 3.38
C VAL A 127 -8.13 -3.28 2.90
N PRO A 128 -9.47 -3.09 2.95
CA PRO A 128 -10.07 -1.87 2.44
C PRO A 128 -9.49 -0.69 3.22
N VAL A 129 -8.88 0.25 2.49
CA VAL A 129 -8.34 1.49 3.03
C VAL A 129 -9.47 2.49 3.09
N GLN A 130 -9.77 2.97 4.28
CA GLN A 130 -10.70 4.07 4.46
C GLN A 130 -9.96 5.34 4.86
N THR A 131 -10.24 6.44 4.15
CA THR A 131 -9.75 7.77 4.55
C THR A 131 -10.80 8.49 5.36
N LEU A 132 -10.48 8.79 6.62
CA LEU A 132 -11.31 9.65 7.46
C LEU A 132 -10.87 11.11 7.26
N ARG A 133 -11.83 12.00 7.06
CA ARG A 133 -11.58 13.43 6.79
C ARG A 133 -11.95 14.29 8.01
N PRO A 134 -11.31 15.44 8.23
CA PRO A 134 -11.79 16.42 9.19
C PRO A 134 -13.26 16.79 8.89
N ARG A 135 -14.12 16.81 9.92
CA ARG A 135 -15.54 17.18 9.79
C ARG A 135 -15.98 18.31 10.69
N ALA A 136 -15.23 18.59 11.75
CA ALA A 136 -15.50 19.62 12.73
C ALA A 136 -14.24 19.93 13.54
N ASN A 137 -14.24 21.11 14.18
CA ASN A 137 -13.26 21.50 15.18
C ASN A 137 -13.20 20.44 16.30
N GLY A 138 -12.00 19.96 16.62
CA GLY A 138 -11.73 19.19 17.83
C GLY A 138 -11.13 20.09 18.89
N ASP A 139 -10.04 19.65 19.51
CA ASP A 139 -9.22 20.48 20.39
C ASP A 139 -8.40 21.46 19.53
N ILE A 140 -8.85 22.72 19.48
CA ILE A 140 -8.18 23.80 18.76
C ILE A 140 -7.34 24.60 19.74
N ILE A 141 -6.06 24.70 19.44
CA ILE A 141 -5.08 25.52 20.14
C ILE A 141 -4.37 26.35 19.06
N GLU A 142 -5.07 27.43 18.67
CA GLU A 142 -4.47 28.69 18.17
C GLU A 142 -3.89 28.73 16.74
N LEU A 143 -4.22 27.79 15.88
CA LEU A 143 -3.96 27.94 14.44
C LEU A 143 -5.06 28.84 13.83
N THR A 144 -4.72 30.06 13.39
CA THR A 144 -5.73 31.05 12.93
C THR A 144 -5.90 30.96 11.41
N PRO A 145 -7.13 30.78 10.89
CA PRO A 145 -7.36 30.76 9.46
C PRO A 145 -7.24 32.20 8.95
N ARG A 146 -6.40 32.43 7.93
CA ARG A 146 -6.51 33.68 7.18
C ARG A 146 -7.72 33.52 6.25
N ASP A 147 -8.73 34.37 6.43
CA ASP A 147 -9.88 34.50 5.53
C ASP A 147 -10.89 33.32 5.46
N SER A 148 -10.90 32.37 6.42
CA SER A 148 -11.90 31.27 6.51
C SER A 148 -12.66 31.24 7.84
N LEU A 149 -13.94 30.82 7.80
CA LEU A 149 -14.84 30.72 8.95
C LEU A 149 -14.58 29.48 9.84
N ALA A 150 -13.80 28.50 9.39
CA ALA A 150 -13.37 27.35 10.21
C ALA A 150 -12.09 26.69 9.67
N ASN A 151 -11.12 26.40 10.56
CA ASN A 151 -9.78 25.87 10.22
C ASN A 151 -9.80 24.57 9.39
N TRP A 152 -10.78 23.70 9.60
CA TRP A 152 -10.89 22.41 8.90
C TRP A 152 -11.41 22.53 7.46
N GLN A 153 -12.08 23.63 7.11
CA GLN A 153 -12.55 23.89 5.74
C GLN A 153 -11.44 24.47 4.85
N ALA A 154 -10.28 24.75 5.45
CA ALA A 154 -9.13 25.31 4.79
C ALA A 154 -8.17 24.25 4.20
N VAL A 155 -8.70 23.09 3.82
CA VAL A 155 -7.91 22.02 3.21
C VAL A 155 -8.10 22.10 1.70
N LEU A 156 -7.11 22.64 0.99
CA LEU A 156 -7.13 22.68 -0.46
C LEU A 156 -6.99 21.28 -1.06
N HIS A 157 -7.70 21.02 -2.16
CA HIS A 157 -7.49 19.81 -2.97
C HIS A 157 -6.22 19.89 -3.84
N GLN A 158 -5.66 21.09 -4.05
CA GLN A 158 -4.53 21.36 -4.95
C GLN A 158 -3.67 22.46 -4.31
N ASP A 159 -2.35 22.45 -4.55
CA ASP A 159 -1.55 23.61 -4.19
C ASP A 159 -1.97 24.76 -5.09
N SER A 160 -2.43 25.86 -4.50
CA SER A 160 -2.26 27.11 -5.18
C SER A 160 -0.77 27.42 -5.22
N THR A 161 -0.30 27.68 -6.43
CA THR A 161 1.08 27.99 -6.75
C THR A 161 1.64 29.03 -5.78
N TRP A 162 2.69 28.66 -5.06
CA TRP A 162 3.52 29.61 -4.36
C TRP A 162 4.16 30.51 -5.41
N PHE A 163 3.75 31.77 -5.44
CA PHE A 163 4.41 32.78 -6.26
C PHE A 163 5.31 33.63 -5.34
N PRO A 164 6.63 33.61 -5.51
CA PRO A 164 7.43 34.74 -5.07
C PRO A 164 7.01 35.90 -5.95
N ASN A 165 6.27 36.88 -5.42
CA ASN A 165 6.01 38.10 -6.15
C ASN A 165 7.08 39.13 -5.76
N ASP A 166 7.49 39.95 -6.72
CA ASP A 166 8.60 40.90 -6.54
C ASP A 166 8.26 42.07 -5.58
N GLN A 167 6.98 42.21 -5.20
CA GLN A 167 6.46 43.29 -4.34
C GLN A 167 6.32 42.87 -2.87
N TYR A 168 6.29 41.56 -2.60
CA TYR A 168 6.19 40.97 -1.28
C TYR A 168 7.32 39.95 -1.16
N ILE A 169 8.29 40.27 -0.31
CA ILE A 169 9.36 39.35 0.13
C ILE A 169 8.78 38.02 0.71
N TRP A 170 7.48 38.03 0.99
CA TRP A 170 6.65 36.94 1.49
C TRP A 170 5.87 36.36 0.32
N GLY A 171 6.32 35.22 -0.23
CA GLY A 171 5.56 34.53 -1.27
C GLY A 171 4.09 34.34 -0.84
N HIS A 172 3.17 34.54 -1.78
CA HIS A 172 1.75 34.44 -1.53
C HIS A 172 1.27 33.01 -1.83
N VAL A 173 0.40 32.48 -0.97
CA VAL A 173 -0.33 31.25 -1.22
C VAL A 173 -1.79 31.66 -1.40
N GLU A 174 -2.36 31.45 -2.59
CA GLU A 174 -3.76 31.78 -2.86
C GLU A 174 -4.69 30.67 -2.38
N GLY A 175 -5.27 30.76 -1.19
CA GLY A 175 -6.26 29.76 -0.81
C GLY A 175 -6.58 29.76 0.67
N ASN A 176 -7.36 28.76 1.08
CA ASN A 176 -7.61 28.55 2.49
C ASN A 176 -6.43 27.74 3.05
N TYR A 177 -5.68 28.29 3.99
CA TYR A 177 -4.60 27.61 4.69
C TYR A 177 -4.54 28.15 6.12
N VAL A 178 -3.96 27.38 7.03
CA VAL A 178 -3.77 27.83 8.40
C VAL A 178 -2.36 28.32 8.61
N THR A 179 -2.21 29.56 9.08
CA THR A 179 -0.91 30.18 9.31
C THR A 179 -0.60 30.27 10.79
N ARG A 180 0.64 29.99 11.14
CA ARG A 180 1.22 30.52 12.37
C ARG A 180 1.45 32.02 12.20
N GLY A 181 0.89 32.82 13.11
CA GLY A 181 1.10 34.27 13.17
C GLY A 181 2.57 34.64 13.45
N TRP A 182 2.90 35.91 13.25
CA TRP A 182 4.27 36.45 13.31
C TRP A 182 4.91 36.45 14.71
N TYR A 183 4.16 36.09 15.75
CA TYR A 183 4.64 36.06 17.13
C TYR A 183 4.84 34.62 17.61
N PRO A 184 5.93 34.33 18.35
CA PRO A 184 6.25 33.00 18.83
C PRO A 184 5.30 32.63 19.97
N VAL A 185 4.10 32.19 19.63
CA VAL A 185 3.36 31.32 20.53
C VAL A 185 3.97 29.95 20.36
N GLU A 186 4.62 29.46 21.41
CA GLU A 186 5.22 28.13 21.43
C GLU A 186 4.09 27.11 21.40
N HIS A 187 4.21 26.09 20.55
CA HIS A 187 3.31 24.91 20.54
C HIS A 187 1.88 25.17 20.04
N LEU A 188 1.73 25.60 18.79
CA LEU A 188 0.42 25.65 18.14
C LEU A 188 -0.03 24.26 17.69
N GLN A 189 -1.28 23.91 17.99
CA GLN A 189 -1.86 22.62 17.64
C GLN A 189 -3.32 22.78 17.25
N ASP A 190 -3.70 22.18 16.13
CA ASP A 190 -5.11 21.91 15.87
C ASP A 190 -5.35 20.42 15.74
N LEU A 191 -6.37 19.94 16.45
CA LEU A 191 -6.97 18.64 16.27
C LEU A 191 -8.39 18.79 15.73
N TYR A 192 -8.77 17.84 14.89
CA TYR A 192 -10.08 17.83 14.24
C TYR A 192 -10.80 16.53 14.52
N HIS A 193 -12.10 16.63 14.79
CA HIS A 193 -12.96 15.45 14.74
C HIS A 193 -13.00 14.92 13.31
N LEU A 194 -12.82 13.61 13.18
CA LEU A 194 -12.84 12.94 11.88
C LEU A 194 -14.25 12.47 11.52
N THR A 195 -14.48 12.25 10.22
CA THR A 195 -15.63 11.48 9.73
C THR A 195 -15.64 10.11 10.36
N LYS A 196 -16.84 9.56 10.53
CA LYS A 196 -16.98 8.18 11.02
C LYS A 196 -16.57 7.21 9.92
N PRO A 197 -16.01 6.04 10.28
CA PRO A 197 -15.84 4.95 9.34
C PRO A 197 -17.18 4.57 8.68
N ASP A 198 -17.12 4.11 7.42
CA ASP A 198 -18.30 3.72 6.62
C ASP A 198 -18.74 2.31 7.02
N TYR A 199 -17.82 1.55 7.60
CA TYR A 199 -18.02 0.24 8.20
C TYR A 199 -17.14 0.08 9.44
N THR A 200 -17.45 -0.91 10.28
CA THR A 200 -16.64 -1.26 11.46
C THR A 200 -15.66 -2.35 11.05
N PRO A 201 -14.35 -2.09 10.91
CA PRO A 201 -13.39 -3.13 10.57
C PRO A 201 -13.27 -4.17 11.69
N ALA A 202 -13.20 -5.45 11.33
CA ALA A 202 -12.97 -6.54 12.29
C ALA A 202 -11.56 -6.49 12.89
N LYS A 203 -10.59 -6.02 12.10
CA LYS A 203 -9.21 -5.76 12.50
C LYS A 203 -8.70 -4.52 11.79
N VAL A 204 -7.97 -3.68 12.51
CA VAL A 204 -7.27 -2.52 11.94
C VAL A 204 -5.79 -2.83 11.98
N ASP A 205 -5.13 -2.80 10.82
CA ASP A 205 -3.69 -3.03 10.72
C ASP A 205 -2.91 -1.84 11.30
N ARG A 206 -3.23 -0.62 10.83
CA ARG A 206 -2.65 0.63 11.32
C ARG A 206 -3.57 1.80 11.05
N LEU A 207 -3.37 2.87 11.80
CA LEU A 207 -3.83 4.21 11.44
C LEU A 207 -2.67 5.04 10.92
N THR A 208 -2.90 5.77 9.84
CA THR A 208 -1.92 6.72 9.30
C THR A 208 -2.53 8.11 9.36
N CYS A 209 -1.96 8.99 10.18
CA CYS A 209 -2.22 10.41 10.09
C CYS A 209 -1.47 10.96 8.88
N ILE A 210 -2.15 11.80 8.09
CA ILE A 210 -1.58 12.40 6.88
C ILE A 210 -1.85 13.90 6.96
N ALA A 211 -0.81 14.69 6.74
CA ALA A 211 -0.92 16.14 6.67
C ALA A 211 -0.04 16.67 5.55
N ARG A 212 -0.49 17.74 4.92
CA ARG A 212 0.30 18.48 3.96
C ARG A 212 0.69 19.82 4.56
N VAL A 213 1.98 20.06 4.72
CA VAL A 213 2.50 21.21 5.47
C VAL A 213 3.66 21.84 4.71
N ALA A 214 3.79 23.16 4.80
CA ALA A 214 4.91 23.91 4.24
C ALA A 214 5.50 24.86 5.28
N ARG A 215 6.77 25.22 5.11
CA ARG A 215 7.29 26.46 5.66
C ARG A 215 7.36 27.53 4.57
N THR A 216 7.05 28.76 4.93
CA THR A 216 7.00 29.89 3.98
C THR A 216 8.26 30.75 3.97
N TYR A 217 9.01 30.88 5.08
CA TYR A 217 10.10 31.87 5.15
C TYR A 217 11.26 31.51 6.09
N TYR A 218 11.00 31.16 7.36
CA TYR A 218 12.08 30.91 8.31
C TYR A 218 12.78 29.56 8.07
N PRO A 219 14.10 29.47 8.27
CA PRO A 219 14.86 28.23 8.07
C PRO A 219 14.56 27.16 9.13
N TYR A 220 13.79 27.53 10.16
CA TYR A 220 13.44 26.69 11.29
C TYR A 220 11.93 26.49 11.33
N GLY A 221 11.52 25.24 11.50
CA GLY A 221 10.13 24.85 11.60
C GLY A 221 10.04 23.34 11.59
N SER A 222 9.20 22.79 12.45
CA SER A 222 8.93 21.37 12.50
C SER A 222 7.44 21.10 12.64
N VAL A 223 7.02 19.99 12.06
CA VAL A 223 5.68 19.43 12.21
C VAL A 223 5.76 18.12 12.97
N ALA A 224 4.83 17.90 13.89
CA ALA A 224 4.50 16.56 14.36
C ALA A 224 3.03 16.30 14.07
N LEU A 225 2.71 15.19 13.40
CA LEU A 225 1.32 14.78 13.24
C LEU A 225 0.83 14.23 14.56
N SER A 226 -0.39 14.58 14.92
CA SER A 226 -0.96 14.23 16.22
C SER A 226 -2.26 13.46 16.07
N LEU A 227 -2.44 12.49 16.96
CA LEU A 227 -3.62 11.65 17.08
C LEU A 227 -4.10 11.72 18.53
N LYS A 228 -5.38 12.03 18.73
CA LYS A 228 -6.02 12.01 20.05
C LYS A 228 -6.97 10.84 20.16
N THR A 229 -6.76 10.02 21.18
CA THR A 229 -7.61 8.89 21.55
C THR A 229 -7.71 8.81 23.06
N HIS A 230 -8.85 8.38 23.61
CA HIS A 230 -9.09 8.29 25.06
C HIS A 230 -8.77 9.58 25.83
N GLY A 231 -8.98 10.74 25.21
CA GLY A 231 -8.67 12.05 25.80
C GLY A 231 -7.18 12.42 25.85
N GLN A 232 -6.28 11.54 25.43
CA GLN A 232 -4.83 11.79 25.39
C GLN A 232 -4.33 12.01 23.97
N ILE A 233 -3.36 12.92 23.82
CA ILE A 233 -2.75 13.29 22.54
C ILE A 233 -1.42 12.56 22.40
N TYR A 234 -1.22 11.93 21.25
CA TYR A 234 0.00 11.25 20.86
C TYR A 234 0.58 11.91 19.63
N TYR A 235 1.88 12.19 19.68
CA TYR A 235 2.61 12.82 18.60
C TYR A 235 3.43 11.77 17.86
N GLY A 236 3.46 11.87 16.53
CA GLY A 236 4.52 11.26 15.73
C GLY A 236 5.84 11.99 15.90
N ASP A 237 6.83 11.60 15.11
CA ASP A 237 8.13 12.24 15.11
C ASP A 237 8.03 13.73 14.73
N SER A 238 8.89 14.55 15.33
CA SER A 238 9.04 15.95 14.96
C SER A 238 9.92 16.04 13.71
N ILE A 239 9.31 16.42 12.59
CA ILE A 239 9.94 16.44 11.27
C ILE A 239 10.24 17.89 10.88
N GLY A 240 11.50 18.17 10.53
CA GLY A 240 11.89 19.48 10.00
C GLY A 240 11.19 19.77 8.68
N LEU A 241 10.61 20.96 8.55
CA LEU A 241 9.90 21.38 7.35
C LEU A 241 10.86 21.87 6.27
N GLY A 242 10.58 21.48 5.03
CA GLY A 242 11.21 22.02 3.82
C GLY A 242 10.53 23.30 3.34
N VAL A 243 11.12 23.95 2.34
CA VAL A 243 10.45 25.04 1.60
C VAL A 243 9.44 24.41 0.63
N GLY A 244 8.20 24.91 0.65
CA GLY A 244 7.10 24.36 -0.16
C GLY A 244 6.28 23.30 0.58
N PHE A 245 5.12 22.95 0.01
CA PHE A 245 4.22 21.96 0.59
C PHE A 245 4.71 20.54 0.31
N ASP A 246 4.85 19.76 1.38
CA ASP A 246 5.15 18.34 1.30
C ASP A 246 4.17 17.52 2.14
N TRP A 247 4.09 16.22 1.83
CA TRP A 247 3.27 15.26 2.53
C TRP A 247 4.04 14.61 3.66
N TYR A 248 3.43 14.64 4.85
CA TYR A 248 3.97 14.03 6.05
C TYR A 248 3.01 12.99 6.59
N TYR A 249 3.59 11.96 7.21
CA TYR A 249 2.88 10.77 7.65
C TYR A 249 3.31 10.39 9.07
N ALA A 250 2.36 9.97 9.89
CA ALA A 250 2.65 9.31 11.16
C ALA A 250 1.82 8.04 11.27
N ASN A 251 2.49 6.92 11.54
CA ASN A 251 1.87 5.60 11.59
C ASN A 251 1.67 5.14 13.03
N PHE A 252 0.47 4.66 13.33
CA PHE A 252 0.06 4.14 14.62
C PHE A 252 -0.45 2.70 14.42
N PRO A 253 0.45 1.69 14.41
CA PRO A 253 0.07 0.29 14.19
C PRO A 253 -0.74 -0.30 15.36
N LYS A 254 -0.64 0.30 16.54
CA LYS A 254 -1.42 -0.04 17.74
C LYS A 254 -2.04 1.24 18.30
N ASN A 255 -3.08 1.09 19.10
CA ASN A 255 -3.58 2.18 19.90
C ASN A 255 -2.51 2.56 20.95
N PRO A 256 -1.93 3.77 20.90
CA PRO A 256 -0.86 4.16 21.81
C PRO A 256 -1.32 4.32 23.27
N TYR A 257 -2.62 4.46 23.54
CA TYR A 257 -3.19 4.47 24.89
C TYR A 257 -3.27 3.07 25.50
N THR A 258 -3.73 2.07 24.74
CA THR A 258 -3.98 0.72 25.26
C THR A 258 -2.86 -0.28 24.96
N GLY A 259 -1.99 0.00 23.99
CA GLY A 259 -1.01 -0.93 23.43
C GLY A 259 -1.59 -2.08 22.61
N LYS A 260 -2.90 -2.06 22.32
CA LYS A 260 -3.63 -3.13 21.61
C LYS A 260 -3.99 -2.74 20.18
N ASP A 261 -4.54 -3.69 19.42
CA ASP A 261 -5.14 -3.40 18.11
C ASP A 261 -6.27 -2.38 18.24
N TRP A 262 -6.43 -1.53 17.22
CA TRP A 262 -7.53 -0.58 17.19
C TRP A 262 -8.86 -1.29 17.01
N THR A 263 -9.85 -0.83 17.76
CA THR A 263 -11.24 -1.27 17.68
C THR A 263 -12.05 -0.25 16.89
N GLY A 264 -13.11 -0.70 16.23
CA GLY A 264 -13.96 0.19 15.45
C GLY A 264 -14.68 1.28 16.28
N ASP A 265 -14.86 1.09 17.59
CA ASP A 265 -15.43 2.13 18.47
C ASP A 265 -14.43 3.24 18.77
N GLU A 266 -13.15 2.89 18.94
CA GLU A 266 -12.08 3.89 19.11
C GLU A 266 -12.01 4.80 17.87
N LEU A 267 -12.18 4.23 16.66
CA LEU A 267 -12.16 4.99 15.40
C LEU A 267 -13.23 6.09 15.34
N LYS A 268 -14.38 5.91 16.01
CA LYS A 268 -15.51 6.86 15.98
C LYS A 268 -15.26 8.14 16.79
N SER A 269 -14.31 8.11 17.71
CA SER A 269 -14.02 9.21 18.63
C SER A 269 -12.65 9.87 18.40
N LEU A 270 -11.91 9.42 17.39
CA LEU A 270 -10.59 9.98 17.06
C LEU A 270 -10.68 11.46 16.73
N GLN A 271 -9.65 12.18 17.18
CA GLN A 271 -9.25 13.41 16.54
C GLN A 271 -7.84 13.25 15.98
N ALA A 272 -7.56 13.95 14.88
CA ALA A 272 -6.21 14.01 14.33
C ALA A 272 -5.91 15.41 13.82
N GLY A 273 -4.63 15.74 13.71
CA GLY A 273 -4.19 17.02 13.19
C GLY A 273 -2.69 17.22 13.29
N VAL A 274 -2.26 18.46 13.50
CA VAL A 274 -0.84 18.84 13.43
C VAL A 274 -0.44 19.68 14.63
N TRP A 275 0.80 19.50 15.05
CA TRP A 275 1.50 20.37 15.98
C TRP A 275 2.65 21.02 15.22
N LEU A 276 2.76 22.35 15.32
CA LEU A 276 3.79 23.13 14.65
C LEU A 276 4.70 23.79 15.68
N SER A 277 6.01 23.67 15.47
CA SER A 277 7.03 24.28 16.33
C SER A 277 8.12 24.98 15.52
N ILE A 278 8.84 25.90 16.16
CA ILE A 278 10.06 26.49 15.64
C ILE A 278 11.17 26.11 16.62
N PRO A 279 12.19 25.35 16.20
CA PRO A 279 13.35 25.06 17.04
C PRO A 279 14.03 26.34 17.53
N GLY A 280 14.30 26.45 18.83
CA GLY A 280 15.12 27.52 19.40
C GLY A 280 14.36 28.72 19.99
N SER A 281 13.05 28.62 20.20
CA SER A 281 12.37 29.49 21.17
C SER A 281 12.55 28.88 22.58
N PHE A 282 13.25 29.61 23.44
CA PHE A 282 13.38 29.42 24.88
C PHE A 282 12.96 30.73 25.54
#